data_AF-A0A3D1S213-F1
#
_entry.id   AF-A0A3D1S213-F1
#
_cell.length_a   1.000
_cell.length_b   1.000
_cell.length_c   1.000
_cell.angle_alpha   90.00
_cell.angle_beta   90.00
_cell.angle_gamma   90.00
#
_symmetry.space_group_name_H-M   'P 1'
#
loop_
_entity.id
_entity.type
_entity.pdbx_description
1 polymer ?
#
loop_
_entity_poly.entity_id
_entity_poly.type
_entity_poly.pdbx_seq_one_letter_code
_entity_poly.pdbx_strand_id
1 'polypeptide(L)'
;MDTQAEELAQRFLGWQCRLRQIAMRQGEGQPSDGMQPRVLLREDGGYSTSITVLINRRSAESDASQFRYLAQKTHDPADRFASGLKYLSATHYQRPYEFSDELTALFQSGGLLARALLAKRAC
;
A
#
# COMPACT_ATOMS: atom_id res chain seq x y z
N MET A 1 10.47 -22.83 -13.65
CA MET A 1 10.19 -21.59 -12.90
C MET A 1 11.17 -21.56 -11.73
N ASP A 2 11.78 -20.41 -11.46
CA ASP A 2 12.85 -20.27 -10.48
C ASP A 2 12.25 -20.28 -9.06
N THR A 3 12.30 -21.44 -8.41
CA THR A 3 11.69 -21.69 -7.09
C THR A 3 12.22 -20.75 -6.00
N GLN A 4 13.47 -20.27 -6.13
CA GLN A 4 14.04 -19.32 -5.17
C GLN A 4 13.40 -17.93 -5.28
N ALA A 5 13.14 -17.48 -6.51
CA ALA A 5 12.49 -16.19 -6.75
C ALA A 5 11.05 -16.17 -6.20
N GLU A 6 10.31 -17.26 -6.38
CA GLU A 6 8.96 -17.42 -5.84
C GLU A 6 8.94 -17.41 -4.30
N GLU A 7 9.89 -18.11 -3.66
CA GLU A 7 10.02 -18.11 -2.20
C GLU A 7 10.34 -16.71 -1.67
N LEU A 8 11.27 -16.00 -2.32
CA LEU A 8 11.62 -14.63 -1.94
C LEU A 8 10.41 -13.68 -2.06
N ALA A 9 9.64 -13.78 -3.16
CA ALA A 9 8.44 -12.99 -3.35
C ALA A 9 7.39 -13.25 -2.27
N GLN A 10 7.15 -14.52 -1.89
CA GLN A 10 6.23 -14.87 -0.81
C GLN A 10 6.68 -14.31 0.54
N ARG A 11 7.98 -14.40 0.86
CA ARG A 11 8.55 -13.83 2.08
C ARG A 11 8.44 -12.31 2.10
N PHE A 12 8.67 -11.66 0.96
CA PHE A 12 8.49 -10.21 0.80
C PHE A 12 7.04 -9.79 1.04
N LEU A 13 6.06 -10.48 0.44
CA LEU A 13 4.63 -10.21 0.66
C LEU A 13 4.22 -10.44 2.12
N GLY A 14 4.73 -11.50 2.75
CA GLY A 14 4.53 -11.77 4.17
C GLY A 14 5.02 -10.63 5.06
N TRP A 15 6.23 -10.12 4.78
CA TRP A 15 6.80 -8.96 5.46
C TRP A 15 5.97 -7.68 5.21
N GLN A 16 5.57 -7.41 3.96
CA GLN A 16 4.74 -6.25 3.60
C GLN A 16 3.36 -6.27 4.28
N CYS A 17 2.76 -7.45 4.43
CA CYS A 17 1.52 -7.64 5.19
C CYS A 17 1.72 -7.36 6.68
N ARG A 18 2.81 -7.86 7.26
CA ARG A 18 3.13 -7.65 8.68
C ARG A 18 3.34 -6.18 9.02
N LEU A 19 4.05 -5.43 8.18
CA LEU A 19 4.25 -3.98 8.36
C LEU A 19 2.91 -3.23 8.37
N ARG A 20 2.02 -3.55 7.43
CA ARG A 20 0.70 -2.92 7.34
C ARG A 20 -0.20 -3.30 8.51
N GLN A 21 -0.12 -4.54 8.98
CA GLN A 21 -0.83 -4.96 10.18
C GLN A 21 -0.39 -4.17 11.42
N ILE A 22 0.92 -3.93 11.59
CA ILE A 22 1.45 -3.11 12.68
C ILE A 22 0.98 -1.66 12.52
N ALA A 23 1.08 -1.08 11.32
CA ALA A 23 0.61 0.27 11.02
C ALA A 23 -0.88 0.46 11.39
N MET A 24 -1.74 -0.49 11.04
CA MET A 24 -3.18 -0.40 11.36
C MET A 24 -3.50 -0.62 12.85
N ARG A 25 -2.73 -1.47 13.55
CA ARG A 25 -3.03 -1.83 14.96
C ARG A 25 -2.37 -0.91 15.99
N GLN A 26 -1.22 -0.36 15.66
CA GLN A 26 -0.36 0.37 16.60
C GLN A 26 0.03 1.76 16.08
N GLY A 27 0.08 1.94 14.76
CA GLY A 27 0.47 3.20 14.13
C GLY A 27 -0.70 4.08 13.70
N GLU A 28 -1.92 3.84 14.21
CA GLU A 28 -3.13 4.60 13.86
C GLU A 28 -3.39 4.72 12.35
N GLY A 29 -2.95 3.72 11.57
CA GLY A 29 -3.09 3.72 10.12
C GLY A 29 -2.01 4.50 9.36
N GLN A 30 -1.03 5.08 10.04
CA GLN A 30 0.07 5.79 9.39
C GLN A 30 1.06 4.82 8.73
N PRO A 31 1.51 5.11 7.50
CA PRO A 31 2.52 4.29 6.84
C PRO A 31 3.85 4.33 7.59
N SER A 32 4.48 3.17 7.76
CA SER A 32 5.85 3.06 8.31
C SER A 32 6.91 3.21 7.21
N ASP A 33 8.18 3.36 7.61
CA ASP A 33 9.31 3.47 6.67
C ASP A 33 9.36 2.36 5.61
N GLY A 34 9.01 1.12 5.99
CA GLY A 34 8.96 -0.03 5.08
C GLY A 34 7.82 0.01 4.06
N MET A 35 6.93 1.00 4.17
CA MET A 35 5.86 1.33 3.21
C MET A 35 6.17 2.61 2.42
N GLN A 36 7.33 3.23 2.67
CA GLN A 36 7.68 4.56 2.18
C GLN A 36 9.03 4.59 1.42
N PRO A 37 9.19 3.81 0.34
CA PRO A 37 10.44 3.79 -0.43
C PRO A 37 10.73 5.15 -1.10
N ARG A 38 12.00 5.33 -1.50
CA ARG A 38 12.43 6.46 -2.34
C ARG A 38 12.67 5.98 -3.77
N VAL A 39 12.31 6.80 -4.74
CA VAL A 39 12.51 6.50 -6.15
C VAL A 39 13.86 7.04 -6.60
N LEU A 40 14.66 6.21 -7.26
CA LEU A 40 15.90 6.65 -7.89
C LEU A 40 15.56 7.37 -9.21
N LEU A 41 15.78 8.68 -9.28
CA LEU A 41 15.42 9.51 -10.43
C LEU A 41 16.51 9.58 -11.50
N ARG A 42 17.74 9.26 -11.13
CA ARG A 42 18.94 9.31 -11.97
C ARG A 42 19.91 8.23 -11.49
N GLU A 43 20.61 7.58 -12.40
CA GLU A 43 21.63 6.57 -12.08
C GLU A 43 22.81 7.16 -11.27
N ASP A 44 22.97 8.49 -11.28
CA ASP A 44 23.97 9.24 -10.48
C ASP A 44 23.59 9.40 -8.99
N GLY A 45 22.50 8.80 -8.52
CA GLY A 45 22.16 8.71 -7.09
C GLY A 45 21.16 9.74 -6.58
N GLY A 46 20.51 10.51 -7.48
CA GLY A 46 19.43 11.42 -7.09
C GLY A 46 18.16 10.67 -6.67
N TYR A 47 17.83 10.65 -5.37
CA TYR A 47 16.59 10.07 -4.85
C TYR A 47 15.46 11.10 -4.72
N SER A 48 14.22 10.66 -4.92
CA SER A 48 13.03 11.45 -4.60
C SER A 48 12.80 11.56 -3.09
N THR A 49 11.81 12.38 -2.71
CA THR A 49 11.13 12.23 -1.42
C THR A 49 10.52 10.83 -1.30
N SER A 50 10.30 10.36 -0.08
CA SER A 50 9.60 9.09 0.15
C SER A 50 8.20 9.11 -0.45
N ILE A 51 7.81 8.00 -1.08
CA ILE A 51 6.48 7.78 -1.64
C ILE A 51 5.80 6.67 -0.88
N THR A 52 4.50 6.79 -0.61
CA THR A 52 3.76 5.70 0.05
C THR A 52 3.36 4.66 -1.00
N VAL A 53 3.62 3.38 -0.72
CA VAL A 53 3.21 2.27 -1.61
C VAL A 53 2.12 1.40 -0.97
N LEU A 54 1.14 1.02 -1.78
CA LEU A 54 0.11 0.06 -1.43
C LEU A 54 0.48 -1.33 -1.96
N ILE A 55 0.05 -2.38 -1.26
CA ILE A 55 -0.02 -3.74 -1.82
C ILE A 55 -1.43 -3.94 -2.36
N ASN A 56 -1.54 -4.58 -3.52
CA ASN A 56 -2.82 -4.80 -4.17
C ASN A 56 -3.37 -6.18 -3.78
N ARG A 57 -4.65 -6.25 -3.41
CA ARG A 57 -5.33 -7.54 -3.30
C ARG A 57 -5.56 -8.11 -4.69
N ARG A 58 -5.47 -9.44 -4.83
CA ARG A 58 -5.82 -10.15 -6.07
C ARG A 58 -7.31 -10.00 -6.42
N SER A 59 -8.17 -9.94 -5.39
CA SER A 59 -9.60 -9.67 -5.50
C SER A 59 -10.00 -8.67 -4.42
N ALA A 60 -10.48 -7.50 -4.85
CA ALA A 60 -10.77 -6.36 -3.99
C ALA A 60 -12.27 -6.04 -3.89
N GLU A 61 -13.14 -6.83 -4.54
CA GLU A 61 -14.57 -6.57 -4.65
C GLU A 61 -15.26 -6.55 -3.28
N SER A 62 -14.91 -7.50 -2.41
CA SER A 62 -15.44 -7.57 -1.04
C SER A 62 -15.00 -6.38 -0.21
N ASP A 63 -13.71 -6.03 -0.27
CA ASP A 63 -13.16 -4.91 0.49
C ASP A 63 -13.75 -3.58 0.00
N ALA A 64 -13.85 -3.38 -1.32
CA ALA A 64 -14.46 -2.19 -1.92
C ALA A 64 -15.94 -2.05 -1.54
N SER A 65 -16.68 -3.16 -1.51
CA SER A 65 -18.08 -3.17 -1.06
C SER A 65 -18.20 -2.80 0.42
N GLN A 66 -17.29 -3.32 1.26
CA GLN A 66 -17.24 -2.98 2.67
C GLN A 66 -16.91 -1.49 2.88
N PHE A 67 -15.90 -0.95 2.18
CA PHE A 67 -15.56 0.47 2.26
C PHE A 67 -16.71 1.36 1.79
N ARG A 68 -17.43 0.97 0.74
CA ARG A 68 -18.62 1.69 0.28
C ARG A 68 -19.70 1.72 1.36
N TYR A 69 -19.99 0.59 1.99
CA TYR A 69 -20.93 0.52 3.11
C TYR A 69 -20.49 1.43 4.27
N LEU A 70 -19.21 1.38 4.68
CA LEU A 70 -18.68 2.23 5.75
C LEU A 70 -18.82 3.73 5.42
N ALA A 71 -18.53 4.13 4.18
CA ALA A 71 -18.64 5.51 3.73
C ALA A 71 -20.11 6.01 3.67
N GLN A 72 -21.05 5.12 3.34
CA GLN A 72 -22.49 5.44 3.27
C GLN A 72 -23.15 5.46 4.65
N LYS A 73 -22.66 4.65 5.60
CA LYS A 73 -23.25 4.50 6.94
C LYS A 73 -23.22 5.78 7.76
N THR A 74 -22.16 6.58 7.66
CA THR A 74 -21.99 7.83 8.40
C THR A 74 -21.32 8.87 7.50
N HIS A 75 -21.65 10.15 7.71
CA HIS A 75 -21.02 11.27 7.03
C HIS A 75 -19.85 11.87 7.81
N ASP A 76 -19.71 11.51 9.08
CA ASP A 76 -18.63 12.00 9.93
C ASP A 76 -17.27 11.41 9.47
N PRO A 77 -16.29 12.25 9.09
CA PRO A 77 -14.97 11.79 8.68
C PRO A 77 -14.22 11.00 9.76
N ALA A 78 -14.37 11.35 11.05
CA ALA A 78 -13.70 10.68 12.15
C ALA A 78 -14.24 9.25 12.33
N ASP A 79 -15.57 9.08 12.29
CA ASP A 79 -16.19 7.76 12.38
C ASP A 79 -15.86 6.87 11.18
N ARG A 80 -15.82 7.46 9.98
CA ARG A 80 -15.40 6.76 8.74
C ARG A 80 -13.99 6.24 8.87
N PHE A 81 -13.07 7.10 9.31
CA PHE A 81 -11.68 6.74 9.50
C PHE A 81 -11.52 5.65 10.55
N ALA A 82 -12.14 5.81 11.73
CA ALA A 82 -12.09 4.82 12.81
C ALA A 82 -12.65 3.46 12.37
N SER A 83 -13.76 3.45 11.62
CA SER A 83 -14.36 2.22 11.09
C SER A 83 -13.48 1.54 10.05
N GLY A 84 -12.87 2.31 9.14
CA GLY A 84 -11.92 1.81 8.15
C GLY A 84 -10.66 1.23 8.80
N LEU A 85 -10.10 1.95 9.78
CA LEU A 85 -8.95 1.49 10.56
C LEU A 85 -9.27 0.19 11.29
N LYS A 86 -10.44 0.10 11.95
CA LYS A 86 -10.90 -1.12 12.62
C LYS A 86 -10.99 -2.29 11.63
N TYR A 87 -11.58 -2.08 10.46
CA TYR A 87 -11.70 -3.10 9.43
C TYR A 87 -10.33 -3.61 8.95
N LEU A 88 -9.42 -2.69 8.59
CA LEU A 88 -8.07 -3.01 8.10
C LEU A 88 -7.18 -3.64 9.19
N SER A 89 -7.38 -3.26 10.46
CA SER A 89 -6.62 -3.80 11.60
C SER A 89 -6.96 -5.26 11.93
N ALA A 90 -8.11 -5.76 11.46
CA ALA A 90 -8.62 -7.08 11.79
C ALA A 90 -7.83 -8.21 11.09
N THR A 91 -8.41 -8.80 10.04
CA THR A 91 -7.86 -9.95 9.33
C THR A 91 -7.33 -9.61 7.93
N HIS A 92 -7.53 -8.37 7.47
CA HIS A 92 -7.24 -7.96 6.09
C HIS A 92 -5.79 -8.28 5.64
N TYR A 93 -4.79 -8.07 6.50
CA TYR A 93 -3.38 -8.37 6.21
C TYR A 93 -2.87 -9.71 6.76
N GLN A 94 -3.74 -10.64 7.17
CA GLN A 94 -3.29 -11.92 7.76
C GLN A 94 -2.86 -12.96 6.72
N ARG A 95 -3.30 -12.84 5.47
CA ARG A 95 -3.11 -13.84 4.42
C ARG A 95 -2.35 -13.27 3.23
N PRO A 96 -1.01 -13.39 3.21
CA PRO A 96 -0.17 -12.79 2.16
C PRO A 96 -0.50 -13.29 0.74
N TYR A 97 -0.94 -14.54 0.60
CA TYR A 97 -1.29 -15.12 -0.70
C TYR A 97 -2.54 -14.48 -1.36
N GLU A 98 -3.35 -13.72 -0.60
CA GLU A 98 -4.48 -12.95 -1.16
C GLU A 98 -4.02 -11.65 -1.86
N PHE A 99 -2.74 -11.31 -1.78
CA PHE A 99 -2.15 -10.12 -2.41
C PHE A 99 -1.35 -10.47 -3.66
N SER A 100 -1.34 -9.55 -4.63
CA SER A 100 -0.47 -9.63 -5.79
C SER A 100 0.96 -9.20 -5.43
N ASP A 101 1.88 -9.50 -6.33
CA ASP A 101 3.26 -9.06 -6.34
C ASP A 101 3.44 -7.62 -6.87
N GLU A 102 2.34 -6.94 -7.20
CA GLU A 102 2.35 -5.55 -7.65
C GLU A 102 2.20 -4.57 -6.48
N LEU A 103 2.99 -3.50 -6.53
CA LEU A 103 2.90 -2.37 -5.61
C LEU A 103 2.39 -1.13 -6.35
N THR A 104 1.42 -0.45 -5.74
CA THR A 104 0.88 0.81 -6.28
C THR A 104 1.46 1.98 -5.52
N ALA A 105 2.28 2.80 -6.19
CA ALA A 105 2.80 4.03 -5.63
C ALA A 105 1.72 5.14 -5.61
N LEU A 106 1.57 5.82 -4.47
CA LEU A 106 0.65 6.93 -4.30
C LEU A 106 1.37 8.26 -4.55
N PHE A 107 0.78 9.08 -5.41
CA PHE A 107 1.25 10.42 -5.72
C PHE A 107 0.13 11.43 -5.54
N GLN A 108 0.50 12.65 -5.16
CA GLN A 108 -0.42 13.78 -5.19
C GLN A 108 -0.84 14.05 -6.63
N SER A 109 -2.13 14.36 -6.83
CA SER A 109 -2.65 14.72 -8.15
C SER A 109 -1.89 15.92 -8.71
N GLY A 110 -1.40 15.81 -9.95
CA GLY A 110 -0.58 16.85 -10.60
C GLY A 110 0.83 17.03 -10.04
N GLY A 111 1.29 16.16 -9.12
CA GLY A 111 2.59 16.26 -8.48
C GLY A 111 3.77 16.21 -9.45
N LEU A 112 4.79 17.04 -9.20
CA LEU A 112 5.98 17.15 -10.06
C LEU A 112 6.73 15.80 -10.21
N LEU A 113 6.79 15.02 -9.13
CA LEU A 113 7.45 13.71 -9.14
C LEU A 113 6.80 12.74 -10.13
N ALA A 114 5.46 12.59 -10.08
CA ALA A 114 4.73 11.73 -11.00
C ALA A 114 4.91 12.18 -12.45
N ARG A 115 4.85 13.49 -12.71
CA ARG A 115 5.10 14.07 -14.05
C ARG A 115 6.52 13.78 -14.54
N ALA A 116 7.52 13.88 -13.67
CA ALA A 116 8.90 13.59 -14.03
C ALA A 116 9.11 12.10 -14.36
N LEU A 117 8.51 11.19 -13.59
CA LEU A 117 8.56 9.75 -13.84
C LEU A 117 7.92 9.39 -15.19
N LEU A 118 6.72 9.93 -15.45
CA LEU A 118 6.01 9.76 -16.72
C LEU A 118 6.82 10.28 -17.92
N ALA A 119 7.39 11.48 -17.80
CA ALA A 119 8.20 12.07 -18.87
C ALA A 119 9.45 11.25 -19.19
N LYS A 120 10.04 10.60 -18.18
CA LYS A 120 11.20 9.73 -18.33
C LYS A 120 10.86 8.29 -18.74
N ARG A 121 9.58 7.91 -18.78
CA ARG A 121 9.14 6.51 -18.94
C ARG A 121 9.78 5.55 -17.93
N ALA A 122 9.97 6.04 -16.71
CA ALA A 122 10.56 5.30 -15.59
C ALA A 122 9.47 4.87 -14.59
N CYS A 123 8.29 4.51 -15.12
CA CYS A 123 7.12 4.06 -14.37
C CYS A 123 7.07 2.54 -14.35
#